data_AF-A0A9Q0VPV6-F1
#
_entry.id   AF-A0A9Q0VPV6-F1
#
_cell.length_a   1.000
_cell.length_b   1.000
_cell.length_c   1.000
_cell.angle_alpha   90.00
_cell.angle_beta   90.00
_cell.angle_gamma   90.00
#
_symmetry.space_group_name_H-M   'P 1'
#
loop_
_entity.id
_entity.type
_entity.pdbx_description
1 polymer ?
#
loop_
_entity_poly.entity_id
_entity_poly.type
_entity_poly.pdbx_seq_one_letter_code
_entity_poly.pdbx_strand_id
1 'polypeptide(L)' 'MTALLLGWSNKYRDDLAKAAELAVSTLQALLQRTLDDYKTAGYDIQSSSLEIRLIQSQDDIRHPQIKFKAESYN' A
#
# COMPACT_ATOMS: atom_id res chain seq x y z
N MET A 1 -5.68 -2.94 4.88
CA MET A 1 -4.75 -2.02 5.61
C MET A 1 -4.31 -2.59 6.96
N THR A 2 -5.21 -3.05 7.83
CA THR A 2 -4.89 -3.53 9.19
C THR A 2 -3.76 -4.56 9.25
N ALA A 3 -3.73 -5.54 8.34
CA ALA A 3 -2.67 -6.55 8.28
C ALA A 3 -1.28 -5.95 7.97
N LEU A 4 -1.20 -4.93 7.10
CA LEU A 4 0.06 -4.25 6.79
C LEU A 4 0.55 -3.47 8.01
N LEU A 5 -0.34 -2.73 8.68
CA LEU A 5 -0.01 -2.00 9.89
C LEU A 5 0.46 -2.96 10.99
N LEU A 6 -0.26 -4.05 11.23
CA LEU A 6 0.16 -5.07 12.21
C LEU A 6 1.56 -5.63 11.90
N GLY A 7 1.83 -5.98 10.64
CA GLY A 7 3.14 -6.50 10.23
C GLY A 7 4.28 -5.50 10.44
N TRP A 8 4.06 -4.24 10.07
CA TRP A 8 5.06 -3.19 10.23
C TRP A 8 5.23 -2.73 11.68
N SER A 9 4.15 -2.63 12.45
CA SER A 9 4.21 -2.33 13.90
C SER A 9 4.92 -3.43 14.68
N ASN A 10 4.80 -4.69 14.28
CA ASN A 10 5.60 -5.76 14.90
C ASN A 10 7.10 -5.61 14.63
N LYS A 11 7.47 -5.13 13.43
CA LYS A 11 8.88 -4.87 13.05
C LYS A 11 9.44 -3.58 13.66
N TYR A 12 8.62 -2.54 13.80
CA TYR A 12 8.96 -1.22 14.31
C TYR A 12 8.09 -0.86 15.51
N ARG A 13 8.28 -1.56 16.63
CA ARG A 13 7.37 -1.49 17.79
C ARG A 13 7.26 -0.11 18.42
N ASP A 14 8.37 0.62 18.48
CA ASP A 14 8.45 1.92 19.13
C ASP A 14 8.38 3.10 18.15
N ASP A 15 8.10 2.83 16.87
CA ASP A 15 8.06 3.83 15.80
C ASP A 15 6.79 3.68 14.97
N LEU A 16 5.67 4.13 15.57
CA LEU A 16 4.35 4.12 14.94
C LEU A 16 4.34 4.95 13.64
N ALA A 17 5.06 6.07 13.61
CA ALA A 17 5.18 6.93 12.44
C ALA A 17 5.74 6.13 11.26
N LYS A 18 6.88 5.45 11.44
CA LYS A 18 7.47 4.60 10.41
C LYS A 18 6.59 3.43 10.02
N ALA A 19 5.98 2.75 10.99
CA ALA A 19 5.07 1.64 10.69
C ALA A 19 3.88 2.10 9.82
N ALA A 20 3.30 3.27 10.14
CA ALA A 20 2.21 3.87 9.38
C ALA A 20 2.66 4.31 7.98
N GLU A 21 3.81 4.99 7.86
CA GLU A 21 4.39 5.41 6.57
C GLU A 21 4.57 4.22 5.63
N LEU A 22 5.14 3.12 6.12
CA LEU A 22 5.38 1.91 5.32
C LEU A 22 4.08 1.20 4.94
N ALA A 23 3.11 1.12 5.86
CA ALA A 23 1.81 0.51 5.60
C ALA A 23 1.03 1.30 4.54
N VAL A 24 0.98 2.62 4.65
CA VAL A 24 0.32 3.51 3.69
C VAL A 24 1.03 3.47 2.34
N SER A 25 2.36 3.51 2.32
CA SER A 25 3.14 3.47 1.07
C SER A 25 2.94 2.15 0.33
N THR A 26 2.88 1.03 1.05
CA THR A 26 2.54 -0.29 0.47
C THR A 26 1.14 -0.28 -0.14
N LEU A 27 0.15 0.25 0.59
CA LEU A 27 -1.24 0.31 0.11
C LEU A 27 -1.35 1.17 -1.15
N GLN A 28 -0.70 2.33 -1.18
CA GLN A 28 -0.69 3.22 -2.34
C GLN A 28 -0.07 2.56 -3.57
N ALA A 29 1.07 1.89 -3.43
CA ALA A 29 1.72 1.18 -4.54
C ALA A 29 0.83 0.05 -5.09
N LEU A 30 0.20 -0.72 -4.20
CA LEU A 30 -0.70 -1.81 -4.58
C LEU A 30 -1.96 -1.32 -5.29
N LEU A 31 -2.58 -0.25 -4.80
CA LEU A 31 -3.75 0.36 -5.45
C LEU A 31 -3.39 0.96 -6.80
N GLN A 32 -2.26 1.67 -6.88
CA GLN A 32 -1.76 2.23 -8.14
C GLN A 32 -1.54 1.13 -9.18
N ARG A 33 -0.83 0.05 -8.81
CA ARG A 33 -0.62 -1.11 -9.70
C ARG A 33 -1.92 -1.75 -10.14
N THR A 34 -2.89 -1.87 -9.23
CA THR A 34 -4.19 -2.44 -9.56
C THR A 34 -4.90 -1.58 -10.61
N LEU A 35 -4.97 -0.26 -10.43
CA LEU A 35 -5.60 0.63 -11.40
C LEU A 35 -4.88 0.64 -12.75
N ASP A 36 -3.55 0.66 -12.74
CA ASP A 36 -2.76 0.70 -13.96
C ASP A 36 -2.93 -0.58 -14.78
N ASP A 37 -2.94 -1.75 -14.12
CA ASP A 37 -3.13 -3.04 -14.81
C ASP A 37 -4.51 -3.14 -15.48
N TYR A 38 -5.59 -2.73 -14.80
CA TYR A 38 -6.93 -2.71 -15.40
C TYR A 38 -7.05 -1.69 -16.55
N LYS A 39 -6.44 -0.50 -16.40
CA LYS A 39 -6.39 0.50 -17.48
C LYS A 39 -5.65 -0.03 -18.71
N THR A 40 -4.49 -0.65 -18.51
CA THR A 40 -3.69 -1.23 -19.61
C THR A 40 -4.43 -2.36 -20.31
N ALA A 41 -5.21 -3.15 -19.57
CA ALA A 41 -6.05 -4.21 -20.15
C ALA A 41 -7.36 -3.69 -20.80
N GLY A 42 -7.62 -2.37 -20.77
CA GLY A 42 -8.78 -1.76 -21.42
C GLY A 42 -10.10 -1.89 -20.66
N TYR A 43 -10.06 -2.23 -19.37
CA TYR A 43 -11.25 -2.31 -18.53
C TYR A 43 -11.69 -0.93 -18.05
N ASP A 44 -13.01 -0.73 -17.94
CA ASP A 44 -13.55 0.43 -17.24
C ASP A 44 -13.44 0.24 -15.72
N ILE A 45 -12.55 1.02 -15.11
CA ILE A 45 -12.28 1.02 -13.68
C ILE A 45 -13.46 1.53 -12.83
N GLN A 46 -14.48 2.16 -13.42
CA GLN A 46 -15.65 2.67 -12.70
C GLN A 46 -16.79 1.66 -12.60
N SER A 47 -16.95 0.79 -13.59
CA SER A 47 -18.03 -0.22 -13.63
C SER A 47 -17.56 -1.64 -13.34
N SER A 48 -16.26 -1.92 -13.42
CA SER A 48 -15.71 -3.25 -13.19
C SER A 48 -15.42 -3.51 -11.71
N SER A 49 -15.64 -4.75 -11.25
CA SER A 49 -15.14 -5.20 -9.95
C SER A 49 -13.63 -5.35 -10.00
N LEU A 50 -12.91 -4.55 -9.19
CA LEU A 50 -11.45 -4.51 -9.19
C LEU A 50 -10.89 -5.42 -8.10
N GLU A 51 -10.21 -6.49 -8.50
CA GLU A 51 -9.45 -7.34 -7.60
C GLU A 51 -8.03 -6.79 -7.41
N ILE A 52 -7.57 -6.74 -6.16
CA ILE A 52 -6.24 -6.21 -5.85
C ILE A 52 -5.14 -7.08 -6.45
N ARG A 53 -4.13 -6.43 -7.04
CA ARG A 53 -2.95 -7.11 -7.60
C ARG A 53 -1.91 -7.45 -6.53
N LEU A 54 -2.34 -8.24 -5.53
CA LEU A 54 -1.54 -8.53 -4.33
C LEU A 54 -0.23 -9.25 -4.66
N ILE A 55 -0.29 -10.32 -5.46
CA ILE A 55 0.88 -11.13 -5.82
C ILE A 55 1.86 -10.31 -6.67
N GLN A 56 1.34 -9.55 -7.63
CA GLN A 56 2.15 -8.67 -8.45
C GLN A 56 2.76 -7.53 -7.63
N SER A 57 2.16 -7.17 -6.49
CA SER A 57 2.63 -6.12 -5.55
C SER A 57 3.60 -6.59 -4.49
N GLN A 58 4.11 -7.83 -4.59
CA GLN A 58 4.94 -8.43 -3.55
C GLN A 58 6.21 -7.63 -3.23
N ASP A 59 6.89 -7.07 -4.25
CA ASP A 59 8.11 -6.29 -4.01
C ASP A 59 7.84 -4.96 -3.31
N ASP A 60 6.73 -4.29 -3.64
CA ASP A 60 6.31 -3.06 -2.93
C ASP A 60 5.90 -3.35 -1.49
N ILE A 61 5.37 -4.55 -1.21
CA ILE A 61 5.06 -4.99 0.16
C ILE A 61 6.34 -5.24 0.96
N ARG A 62 7.39 -5.79 0.34
CA ARG A 62 8.67 -6.06 1.02
C ARG A 62 9.53 -4.81 1.19
N HIS A 63 9.52 -3.94 0.18
CA HIS A 63 10.39 -2.77 0.07
C HIS A 63 9.60 -1.50 -0.31
N PRO A 64 8.61 -1.08 0.49
CA PRO A 64 7.79 0.08 0.17
C PRO A 64 8.61 1.37 0.15
N GLN A 65 8.41 2.17 -0.89
CA GLN A 65 9.00 3.50 -1.01
C GLN A 65 8.12 4.53 -0.30
N ILE A 66 8.66 5.20 0.71
CA ILE A 66 7.92 6.19 1.48
C ILE A 66 7.63 7.42 0.61
N LYS A 67 6.35 7.66 0.31
CA LYS A 67 5.89 8.83 -0.46
C LYS A 67 5.36 9.96 0.41
N PHE A 68 4.78 9.62 1.55
CA PHE A 68 4.18 10.57 2.48
C PHE A 68 4.79 10.36 3.86
N LYS A 69 5.07 11.46 4.53
CA LYS A 69 5.56 11.47 5.91
C LYS A 69 4.41 11.59 6.89
N ALA A 70 4.49 10.87 7.99
CA ALA A 70 3.52 10.98 9.06
C ALA A 70 3.70 12.32 9.77
N GLU A 71 2.59 12.98 10.09
CA GLU A 71 2.56 14.19 10.90
C GLU A 71 2.04 13.82 12.29
N SER A 72 2.71 14.32 13.33
CA SER A 72 2.24 14.24 14.71
C SER A 72 1.58 15.55 15.08
N TYR A 73 0.35 15.46 15.59
CA TYR A 73 -0.32 16.60 16.21
C TYR A 73 0.03 16.59 17.71
N ASN A 74 0.57 17.72 18.20
CA ASN A 74 0.82 17.97 19.62
C ASN A 74 -0.36 18.71 20.24
#